data_AF-A0A955UM88-F1
#
_entry.id   AF-A0A955UM88-F1
#
_cell.length_a   1.000
_cell.length_b   1.000
_cell.length_c   1.000
_cell.angle_alpha   90.00
_cell.angle_beta   90.00
_cell.angle_gamma   90.00
#
_symmetry.space_group_name_H-M   'P 1'
#
loop_
_entity.id
_entity.type
_entity.pdbx_description
1 polymer ?
#
loop_
_entity_poly.entity_id
_entity_poly.type
_entity_poly.pdbx_seq_one_letter_code
_entity_poly.pdbx_strand_id
1 'polypeptide(L)'
;MSRIKGISVGIAFLAGCIAAVIAWAEPPAKDAAPRPGMGRMHHGAGGGPGPMHAAMMEQMRAHDAKLDELVTAMNAAKGEAKVDAIAAVVNELVAQRNTRRAHMDERWKRQQGDGAAPAPNGE
;
A
#
# COMPACT_ATOMS: atom_id res chain seq x y z
N MET A 1 -26.14 -43.81 -49.56
CA MET A 1 -27.07 -44.23 -48.48
C MET A 1 -26.45 -43.89 -47.13
N SER A 2 -26.95 -42.82 -46.49
CA SER A 2 -26.61 -42.45 -45.11
C SER A 2 -27.15 -43.48 -44.11
N ARG A 3 -26.44 -43.67 -42.98
CA ARG A 3 -27.05 -43.57 -41.63
C ARG A 3 -26.04 -43.03 -40.61
N ILE A 4 -26.37 -41.85 -40.11
CA ILE A 4 -25.78 -41.13 -38.96
C ILE A 4 -26.45 -41.65 -37.67
N LYS A 5 -25.68 -41.80 -36.59
CA LYS A 5 -26.02 -41.74 -35.15
C LYS A 5 -24.71 -42.08 -34.40
N GLY A 6 -24.15 -41.31 -33.47
CA GLY A 6 -24.73 -40.25 -32.66
C GLY A 6 -23.74 -39.12 -32.35
N ILE A 7 -24.36 -37.96 -32.29
CA ILE A 7 -23.89 -36.70 -31.77
C ILE A 7 -23.84 -36.84 -30.23
N SER A 8 -22.69 -36.59 -29.62
CA SER A 8 -22.64 -36.02 -28.28
C SER A 8 -21.71 -34.81 -28.33
N VAL A 9 -22.34 -33.67 -28.62
CA VAL A 9 -22.17 -32.36 -27.96
C VAL A 9 -20.72 -32.00 -27.60
N GLY A 10 -20.05 -31.02 -28.19
CA GLY A 10 -20.39 -30.02 -29.17
C GLY A 10 -19.12 -29.19 -29.40
N ILE A 11 -18.82 -28.86 -30.66
CA ILE A 11 -18.80 -27.46 -31.11
C ILE A 11 -17.76 -26.64 -30.31
N ALA A 12 -16.48 -26.67 -30.69
CA ALA A 12 -15.96 -25.82 -31.76
C ALA A 12 -16.65 -24.45 -31.79
N PHE A 13 -16.33 -23.54 -30.87
CA PHE A 13 -16.64 -22.12 -31.06
C PHE A 13 -15.57 -21.24 -30.38
N LEU A 14 -14.92 -20.43 -31.24
CA LEU A 14 -14.20 -19.17 -30.95
C LEU A 14 -12.80 -19.31 -30.27
N ALA A 15 -11.67 -19.03 -30.91
CA ALA A 15 -11.40 -18.06 -31.97
C ALA A 15 -12.19 -16.75 -31.77
N GLY A 16 -12.12 -16.16 -30.59
CA GLY A 16 -12.74 -14.88 -30.29
C GLY A 16 -12.70 -14.58 -28.80
N CYS A 17 -12.13 -13.42 -28.44
CA CYS A 17 -12.18 -12.75 -27.13
C CYS A 17 -11.12 -13.09 -26.08
N ILE A 18 -9.83 -12.86 -26.39
CA ILE A 18 -8.91 -12.25 -25.40
C ILE A 18 -8.31 -10.97 -25.99
N ALA A 19 -9.16 -10.09 -26.51
CA ALA A 19 -8.81 -8.72 -26.89
C ALA A 19 -9.61 -7.70 -26.07
N ALA A 20 -9.87 -7.99 -24.80
CA ALA A 20 -10.67 -7.13 -23.93
C ALA A 20 -10.18 -7.06 -22.47
N VAL A 21 -8.86 -7.14 -22.24
CA VAL A 21 -8.25 -6.76 -20.94
C VAL A 21 -7.17 -5.68 -21.14
N ILE A 22 -7.39 -4.76 -22.07
CA ILE A 22 -6.62 -3.50 -22.16
C ILE A 22 -7.60 -2.33 -22.28
N ALA A 23 -8.52 -2.21 -21.32
CA ALA A 23 -9.44 -1.07 -21.25
C ALA A 23 -9.55 -0.45 -19.83
N TRP A 24 -8.60 -0.76 -18.95
CA TRP A 24 -8.44 -0.09 -17.65
C TRP A 24 -7.04 0.49 -17.45
N ALA A 25 -6.30 0.72 -18.54
CA ALA A 25 -5.17 1.62 -18.52
C ALA A 25 -5.73 3.04 -18.70
N GLU A 26 -6.11 3.69 -17.59
CA GLU A 26 -6.33 5.13 -17.59
C GLU A 26 -5.04 5.80 -18.09
N PRO A 27 -5.10 6.63 -19.15
CA PRO A 27 -3.96 7.45 -19.52
C PRO A 27 -3.62 8.33 -18.31
N PRO A 28 -2.33 8.48 -17.94
CA PRO A 28 -1.97 9.41 -16.88
C PRO A 28 -2.51 10.78 -17.30
N ALA A 29 -3.41 11.33 -16.49
CA ALA A 29 -3.91 12.67 -16.64
C ALA A 29 -2.72 13.63 -16.61
N LYS A 30 -2.23 13.97 -17.81
CA LYS A 30 -1.43 15.15 -18.03
C LYS A 30 -2.36 16.33 -17.72
N ASP A 31 -1.87 17.23 -16.87
CA ASP A 31 -2.49 18.50 -16.52
C ASP A 31 -3.49 18.49 -15.35
N ALA A 32 -3.05 17.99 -14.19
CA ALA A 32 -3.57 18.52 -12.92
C ALA A 32 -2.90 19.88 -12.64
N ALA A 33 -3.53 20.97 -13.08
CA ALA A 33 -3.14 22.32 -12.68
C ALA A 33 -3.12 22.45 -11.15
N PRO A 34 -2.15 23.17 -10.56
CA PRO A 34 -2.06 23.31 -9.10
C PRO A 34 -3.27 24.06 -8.57
N ARG A 35 -4.04 23.39 -7.68
CA ARG A 35 -5.16 23.99 -6.96
C ARG A 35 -4.63 25.13 -6.07
N PRO A 36 -5.12 26.38 -6.22
CA PRO A 36 -4.77 27.45 -5.31
C PRO A 36 -5.60 27.30 -4.03
N GLY A 37 -4.91 27.18 -2.89
CA GLY A 37 -5.53 27.32 -1.57
C GLY A 37 -5.68 26.01 -0.78
N MET A 38 -4.59 25.55 -0.17
CA MET A 38 -4.67 24.95 1.15
C MET A 38 -3.66 25.68 2.04
N GLY A 39 -4.18 26.21 3.14
CA GLY A 39 -3.49 27.12 4.04
C GLY A 39 -2.14 26.60 4.46
N ARG A 40 -1.20 27.54 4.57
CA ARG A 40 0.09 27.38 5.26
C ARG A 40 -0.18 26.75 6.63
N MET A 41 -0.04 25.44 6.75
CA MET A 41 0.15 24.82 8.06
C MET A 41 1.49 25.33 8.54
N HIS A 42 1.47 26.22 9.53
CA HIS A 42 2.64 26.58 10.30
C HIS A 42 3.22 25.29 10.90
N HIS A 43 4.19 24.68 10.22
CA HIS A 43 5.07 23.71 10.83
C HIS A 43 5.83 24.45 11.92
N GLY A 44 5.44 24.19 13.17
CA GLY A 44 6.10 24.71 14.35
C GLY A 44 7.61 24.51 14.24
N ALA A 45 8.33 25.60 14.43
CA ALA A 45 9.76 25.59 14.63
C ALA A 45 10.08 24.76 15.89
N GLY A 46 10.95 23.76 15.77
CA GLY A 46 11.52 23.07 16.93
C GLY A 46 11.86 21.62 16.67
N GLY A 47 13.06 21.36 16.14
CA GLY A 47 13.67 20.04 16.11
C GLY A 47 14.14 19.65 14.73
N GLY A 48 15.43 19.80 14.45
CA GLY A 48 16.08 19.10 13.34
C GLY A 48 15.91 17.58 13.48
N PRO A 49 16.23 16.79 12.44
CA PRO A 49 16.09 15.34 12.48
C PRO A 49 16.97 14.78 13.61
N GLY A 50 16.35 14.53 14.77
CA GLY A 50 17.01 13.86 15.88
C GLY A 50 17.41 12.43 15.47
N PRO A 51 18.28 11.75 16.24
CA PRO A 51 18.73 10.39 15.94
C PRO A 51 17.57 9.38 15.79
N MET A 52 16.43 9.63 16.44
CA MET A 52 15.18 8.89 16.26
C MET A 52 14.67 8.90 14.81
N HIS A 53 14.88 10.00 14.09
CA HIS A 53 14.43 10.14 12.70
C HIS A 53 15.23 9.24 11.75
N ALA A 54 16.54 9.10 11.96
CA ALA A 54 17.39 8.25 11.12
C ALA A 54 17.07 6.76 11.30
N ALA A 55 16.95 6.30 12.55
CA ALA A 55 16.58 4.90 12.83
C ALA A 55 15.20 4.55 12.27
N MET A 56 14.26 5.49 12.30
CA MET A 56 12.93 5.30 11.74
C MET A 56 12.95 5.23 10.21
N MET A 57 13.75 6.08 9.56
CA MET A 57 13.90 6.03 8.10
C MET A 57 14.52 4.70 7.65
N GLU A 58 15.53 4.20 8.37
CA GLU A 58 16.13 2.89 8.06
C GLU A 58 15.12 1.75 8.22
N GLN A 59 14.36 1.75 9.31
CA GLN A 59 13.30 0.77 9.53
C GLN A 59 12.25 0.82 8.40
N MET A 60 11.85 2.02 7.95
CA MET A 60 10.92 2.16 6.82
C MET A 60 11.53 1.59 5.52
N ARG A 61 12.79 1.90 5.21
CA ARG A 61 13.45 1.38 4.01
C ARG A 61 13.55 -0.14 4.02
N ALA A 62 13.83 -0.74 5.18
CA ALA A 62 13.88 -2.20 5.33
C ALA A 62 12.50 -2.84 5.07
N HIS A 63 11.43 -2.24 5.60
CA HIS A 63 10.07 -2.70 5.34
C HIS A 63 9.66 -2.54 3.88
N ASP A 64 10.04 -1.44 3.23
CA ASP A 64 9.75 -1.19 1.82
C ASP A 64 10.48 -2.20 0.92
N ALA A 65 11.76 -2.44 1.17
CA ALA A 65 12.54 -3.43 0.43
C ALA A 65 11.95 -4.84 0.56
N LYS A 66 11.54 -5.24 1.77
CA LYS A 66 10.89 -6.52 2.01
C LYS A 66 9.54 -6.63 1.28
N LEU A 67 8.77 -5.55 1.24
CA LEU A 67 7.49 -5.53 0.52
C LEU A 67 7.70 -5.70 -0.99
N ASP A 68 8.72 -5.05 -1.56
CA ASP A 68 9.07 -5.20 -2.98
C ASP A 68 9.48 -6.64 -3.34
N GLU A 69 10.26 -7.28 -2.48
CA GLU A 69 10.61 -8.71 -2.64
C GLU A 69 9.37 -9.60 -2.61
N LEU A 70 8.46 -9.39 -1.65
CA LEU A 70 7.22 -10.16 -1.53
C LEU A 70 6.30 -9.95 -2.72
N VAL A 71 6.17 -8.72 -3.22
CA VAL A 71 5.38 -8.41 -4.42
C VAL A 71 6.00 -9.06 -5.66
N THR A 72 7.33 -9.05 -5.77
CA THR A 72 8.04 -9.73 -6.86
C THR A 72 7.79 -11.24 -6.83
N ALA A 73 7.90 -11.86 -5.65
CA ALA A 73 7.61 -13.28 -5.46
C ALA A 73 6.14 -13.61 -5.76
N MET A 74 5.20 -12.77 -5.30
CA MET A 74 3.78 -12.89 -5.60
C MET A 74 3.49 -12.80 -7.11
N ASN A 75 4.19 -11.92 -7.82
CA ASN A 75 4.02 -11.77 -9.26
C ASN A 75 4.55 -12.98 -10.03
N ALA A 76 5.65 -13.59 -9.57
CA ALA A 76 6.20 -14.81 -10.15
C ALA A 76 5.39 -16.08 -9.82
N ALA A 77 4.69 -16.09 -8.68
CA ALA A 77 3.92 -17.25 -8.22
C ALA A 77 2.70 -17.55 -9.13
N LYS A 78 2.33 -18.83 -9.19
CA LYS A 78 1.21 -19.37 -9.98
C LYS A 78 0.42 -20.40 -9.17
N GLY A 79 -0.83 -20.63 -9.53
CA GLY A 79 -1.70 -21.61 -8.87
C GLY A 79 -1.88 -21.30 -7.38
N GLU A 80 -1.90 -22.33 -6.55
CA GLU A 80 -2.11 -22.20 -5.09
C GLU A 80 -1.00 -21.38 -4.40
N ALA A 81 0.24 -21.46 -4.89
CA ALA A 81 1.35 -20.66 -4.34
C ALA A 81 1.15 -19.14 -4.47
N LYS A 82 0.28 -18.68 -5.39
CA LYS A 82 -0.10 -17.27 -5.50
C LYS A 82 -0.87 -16.81 -4.26
N VAL A 83 -1.71 -17.68 -3.70
CA VAL A 83 -2.53 -17.36 -2.52
C VAL A 83 -1.65 -17.16 -1.30
N ASP A 84 -0.68 -18.05 -1.09
CA ASP A 84 0.30 -17.92 0.00
C ASP A 84 1.16 -16.66 -0.16
N ALA A 85 1.58 -16.34 -1.38
CA ALA A 85 2.34 -15.13 -1.65
C ALA A 85 1.52 -13.85 -1.42
N ILE A 86 0.21 -13.85 -1.75
CA ILE A 86 -0.70 -12.75 -1.41
C ILE A 86 -0.82 -12.61 0.11
N ALA A 87 -0.99 -13.71 0.83
CA ALA A 87 -1.06 -13.69 2.29
C ALA A 87 0.23 -13.10 2.91
N ALA A 88 1.39 -13.45 2.36
CA ALA A 88 2.67 -12.89 2.79
C ALA A 88 2.76 -11.36 2.58
N VAL A 89 2.34 -10.85 1.43
CA VAL A 89 2.27 -9.40 1.14
C VAL A 89 1.32 -8.69 2.11
N VAL A 90 0.13 -9.23 2.32
CA VAL A 90 -0.87 -8.64 3.23
C VAL A 90 -0.36 -8.61 4.67
N ASN A 91 0.30 -9.68 5.13
CA ASN A 91 0.89 -9.73 6.46
C ASN A 91 1.95 -8.65 6.67
N GLU A 92 2.80 -8.40 5.67
CA GLU A 92 3.79 -7.33 5.74
C GLU A 92 3.13 -5.94 5.75
N LEU A 93 2.10 -5.70 4.94
CA LEU A 93 1.35 -4.44 4.95
C LEU A 93 0.70 -4.16 6.32
N VAL A 94 0.16 -5.21 6.97
CA VAL A 94 -0.39 -5.09 8.32
C VAL A 94 0.71 -4.80 9.34
N ALA A 95 1.87 -5.47 9.23
CA ALA A 95 3.02 -5.20 10.09
C ALA A 95 3.52 -3.75 9.97
N GLN A 96 3.65 -3.23 8.74
CA GLN A 96 3.99 -1.83 8.48
C GLN A 96 2.96 -0.86 9.09
N ARG A 97 1.66 -1.14 8.91
CA ARG A 97 0.59 -0.30 9.46
C ARG A 97 0.61 -0.29 10.99
N ASN A 98 0.83 -1.43 11.63
CA ASN A 98 0.91 -1.53 13.08
C ASN A 98 2.12 -0.78 13.63
N THR A 99 3.27 -0.92 12.98
CA THR A 99 4.49 -0.20 13.35
C THR A 99 4.27 1.32 13.28
N ARG A 100 3.67 1.81 12.19
CA ARG A 100 3.35 3.24 12.04
C ARG A 100 2.36 3.75 13.10
N ARG A 101 1.36 2.94 13.44
CA ARG A 101 0.39 3.27 14.51
C ARG A 101 1.08 3.35 15.87
N ALA A 102 1.90 2.36 16.21
CA ALA A 102 2.65 2.35 17.47
C ALA A 102 3.52 3.61 17.62
N HIS A 103 4.26 3.99 16.56
CA HIS A 103 5.05 5.22 16.55
C HIS A 103 4.21 6.48 16.76
N MET A 104 3.02 6.55 16.14
CA MET A 104 2.09 7.68 16.35
C MET A 104 1.57 7.73 17.80
N ASP A 105 1.22 6.58 18.36
CA ASP A 105 0.73 6.46 19.74
C ASP A 105 1.82 6.85 20.76
N GLU A 106 3.06 6.44 20.53
CA GLU A 106 4.21 6.84 21.36
C GLU A 106 4.45 8.35 21.31
N ARG A 107 4.43 8.94 20.12
CA ARG A 107 4.57 10.39 19.95
C ARG A 107 3.44 11.14 20.65
N TRP A 108 2.20 10.66 20.53
CA TRP A 108 1.03 11.23 21.18
C TRP A 108 1.12 11.16 22.72
N LYS A 109 1.59 10.03 23.26
CA LYS A 109 1.83 9.87 24.71
C LYS A 109 2.90 10.81 25.24
N ARG A 110 4.02 10.97 24.53
CA ARG A 110 5.09 11.92 24.91
C ARG A 110 4.56 13.35 24.93
N GLN A 111 3.81 13.75 23.91
CA GLN A 111 3.24 15.09 23.84
C GLN A 111 2.22 15.39 24.95
N GLN A 112 1.43 14.41 25.38
CA GLN A 112 0.53 14.57 26.54
C GLN A 112 1.28 14.60 27.89
N GLY A 113 2.39 13.86 28.01
CA GLY A 113 3.22 13.87 29.22
C GLY A 113 3.98 15.19 29.40
N ASP A 114 4.48 15.78 28.32
CA ASP A 114 5.21 17.04 28.33
C ASP A 114 4.28 18.28 28.32
N GLY A 115 3.03 18.12 27.87
CA GLY A 115 2.01 19.19 27.85
C GLY A 115 1.21 19.35 29.15
N ALA A 116 1.47 18.53 30.18
CA ALA A 116 0.74 18.51 31.44
C ALA A 116 1.47 19.23 32.61
N ALA A 117 2.46 20.08 32.33
CA ALA A 117 2.95 21.02 33.34
C ALA A 117 1.92 22.16 33.48
N PRO A 118 1.18 22.29 34.61
CA PRO A 118 0.33 23.45 34.83
C PRO A 118 1.23 24.69 34.79
N ALA A 119 0.77 25.74 34.08
CA ALA A 119 1.40 27.05 34.15
C ALA A 119 1.65 27.40 35.62
N PRO A 120 2.85 27.86 36.01
CA PRO A 120 3.02 28.40 37.35
C PRO A 120 2.00 29.53 37.48
N ASN A 121 1.02 29.34 38.38
CA ASN A 121 0.05 30.36 38.71
C ASN A 121 0.86 31.57 39.17
N GLY A 122 0.95 32.59 38.31
CA GLY A 122 1.51 33.88 38.69
C GLY A 122 0.57 34.50 39.70
N GLU A 123 1.07 34.59 40.93
CA GLU A 123 0.56 35.45 42.01
C GLU A 123 0.46 36.92 41.56
#